data_AF-A0A7S3CTK1-F1
#
_entry.id   AF-A0A7S3CTK1-F1
#
_cell.length_a   1.000
_cell.length_b   1.000
_cell.length_c   1.000
_cell.angle_alpha   90.00
_cell.angle_beta   90.00
_cell.angle_gamma   90.00
#
_symmetry.space_group_name_H-M   'P 1'
#
loop_
_entity.id
_entity.type
_entity.pdbx_description
1 polymer ?
#
loop_
_entity_poly.entity_id
_entity_poly.type
_entity_poly.pdbx_seq_one_letter_code
_entity_poly.pdbx_strand_id
1 'polypeptide(L)'
;MLSKMEERKKSGQGDKDRYIIINFGVNQALSNFALESVAKNVADFSIPDVRGNQLMDQCINGECGRDFFHEHKFCDLDRLSQKVEESLVKRTEWKIGVKKSFDAGKYICNFTYFKSQETCRQVLSEYPGMKENDVQALFVHVPDFSSVGSEDQREFALELMKQLGA
;
A
#
# COMPACT_ATOMS: atom_id res chain seq x y z
N MET A 1 15.76 -0.48 1.57
CA MET A 1 15.36 -1.73 0.90
C MET A 1 16.50 -2.21 0.01
N LEU A 2 16.86 -1.45 -1.03
CA LEU A 2 17.98 -1.76 -1.94
C LEU A 2 19.30 -2.12 -1.23
N SER A 3 19.75 -1.30 -0.26
CA SER A 3 20.99 -1.58 0.50
C SER A 3 20.97 -2.92 1.26
N LYS A 4 19.84 -3.27 1.88
CA LYS A 4 19.66 -4.57 2.57
C LYS A 4 19.61 -5.74 1.59
N MET A 5 19.08 -5.53 0.38
CA MET A 5 19.05 -6.54 -0.68
C MET A 5 20.46 -6.80 -1.23
N GLU A 6 21.29 -5.76 -1.38
CA GLU A 6 22.70 -5.89 -1.76
C GLU A 6 23.55 -6.63 -0.72
N GLU A 7 23.34 -6.33 0.57
CA GLU A 7 24.04 -7.00 1.67
C GLU A 7 23.72 -8.51 1.72
N ARG A 8 22.46 -8.90 1.48
CA ARG A 8 22.04 -10.32 1.50
C ARG A 8 22.40 -11.10 0.23
N LYS A 9 22.48 -10.44 -0.93
CA LYS A 9 23.03 -11.06 -2.14
C LYS A 9 24.46 -11.58 -1.90
N LYS A 10 25.22 -10.90 -1.05
CA LYS A 10 26.58 -11.31 -0.65
C LYS A 10 26.59 -12.48 0.35
N SER A 11 25.51 -12.72 1.10
CA SER A 11 25.47 -13.76 2.15
C SER A 11 24.93 -15.12 1.68
N GLY A 12 24.47 -15.25 0.43
CA GLY A 12 24.19 -16.55 -0.21
C GLY A 12 23.06 -17.39 0.41
N GLN A 13 22.16 -16.78 1.18
CA GLN A 13 21.11 -17.50 1.91
C GLN A 13 19.87 -17.72 1.03
N GLY A 14 19.50 -19.00 0.84
CA GLY A 14 18.54 -19.47 -0.18
C GLY A 14 17.07 -19.50 0.22
N ASP A 15 16.60 -18.58 1.06
CA ASP A 15 15.15 -18.40 1.25
C ASP A 15 14.62 -17.37 0.25
N LYS A 16 13.41 -17.58 -0.29
CA LYS A 16 12.79 -16.62 -1.21
C LYS A 16 12.27 -15.42 -0.42
N ASP A 17 13.15 -14.48 -0.13
CA ASP A 17 12.80 -13.23 0.55
C ASP A 17 11.73 -12.48 -0.26
N ARG A 18 10.58 -12.21 0.38
CA ARG A 18 9.54 -11.31 -0.13
C ARG A 18 9.63 -9.96 0.59
N TYR A 19 9.59 -8.89 -0.19
CA TYR A 19 9.66 -7.50 0.28
C TYR A 19 8.34 -6.80 -0.01
N ILE A 20 7.66 -6.35 1.04
CA ILE A 20 6.37 -5.66 0.93
C ILE A 20 6.49 -4.28 1.55
N ILE A 21 6.22 -3.24 0.77
CA ILE A 21 6.06 -1.85 1.22
C ILE A 21 4.58 -1.67 1.56
N ILE A 22 4.27 -1.41 2.83
CA ILE A 22 2.92 -1.10 3.27
C ILE A 22 2.87 0.37 3.68
N ASN A 23 2.07 1.14 2.96
CA ASN A 23 1.82 2.55 3.29
C ASN A 23 0.46 2.67 3.97
N PHE A 24 0.41 3.36 5.10
CA PHE A 24 -0.83 3.70 5.79
C PHE A 24 -1.10 5.19 5.64
N GLY A 25 -2.30 5.55 5.20
CA GLY A 25 -2.75 6.94 5.08
C GLY A 25 -4.11 7.14 5.74
N VAL A 26 -4.31 8.28 6.40
CA VAL A 26 -5.59 8.57 7.05
C VAL A 26 -6.58 9.11 6.01
N ASN A 27 -7.81 8.60 6.05
CA ASN A 27 -8.95 9.20 5.36
C ASN A 27 -10.08 9.45 6.37
N GLN A 28 -10.29 10.73 6.70
CA GLN A 28 -11.26 11.18 7.71
C GLN A 28 -12.72 10.87 7.33
N ALA A 29 -13.00 10.62 6.04
CA ALA A 29 -14.35 10.29 5.60
C ALA A 29 -14.69 8.80 5.76
N LEU A 30 -13.72 7.95 6.10
CA LEU A 30 -13.92 6.52 6.23
C LEU A 30 -14.30 6.11 7.65
N SER A 31 -15.15 5.09 7.73
CA SER A 31 -15.44 4.30 8.94
C SER A 31 -14.93 2.86 8.85
N ASN A 32 -14.25 2.52 7.76
CA ASN A 32 -13.74 1.19 7.44
C ASN A 32 -12.32 1.32 6.88
N PHE A 33 -11.55 0.24 6.96
CA PHE A 33 -10.24 0.15 6.31
C PHE A 33 -10.41 -0.10 4.81
N ALA A 34 -9.56 0.54 4.00
CA ALA A 34 -9.58 0.41 2.55
C ALA A 34 -8.21 -0.04 2.02
N LEU A 35 -8.18 -1.19 1.35
CA LEU A 35 -7.01 -1.73 0.66
C LEU A 35 -7.03 -1.22 -0.79
N GLU A 36 -6.10 -0.33 -1.13
CA GLU A 36 -6.11 0.33 -2.43
C GLU A 36 -5.57 -0.57 -3.55
N SER A 37 -6.38 -0.76 -4.59
CA SER A 37 -6.04 -1.59 -5.74
C SER A 37 -5.47 -0.80 -6.91
N VAL A 38 -5.54 0.53 -6.88
CA VAL A 38 -5.11 1.40 -7.99
C VAL A 38 -4.31 2.59 -7.47
N ALA A 39 -3.16 2.85 -8.09
CA ALA A 39 -2.43 4.11 -7.96
C ALA A 39 -2.46 4.85 -9.31
N LYS A 40 -3.02 6.05 -9.34
CA LYS A 40 -3.22 6.85 -10.57
C LYS A 40 -2.01 7.75 -10.83
N ASN A 41 -1.59 7.94 -12.08
CA ASN A 41 -0.50 8.85 -12.45
C ASN A 41 -0.90 10.34 -12.41
N VAL A 42 -1.51 10.78 -11.30
CA VAL A 42 -1.97 12.17 -11.14
C VAL A 42 -1.73 12.66 -9.71
N ALA A 43 -1.14 13.85 -9.62
CA ALA A 43 -1.03 14.65 -8.42
C ALA A 43 -1.88 15.91 -8.58
N ASP A 44 -2.99 15.95 -7.87
CA ASP A 44 -3.98 17.02 -7.93
C ASP A 44 -4.45 17.32 -6.50
N PHE A 45 -3.72 18.20 -5.84
CA PHE A 45 -3.76 18.44 -4.42
C PHE A 45 -4.81 19.51 -4.11
N SER A 46 -5.93 19.10 -3.52
CA SER A 46 -7.02 20.02 -3.16
C SER A 46 -6.62 21.06 -2.12
N ILE A 47 -5.59 20.77 -1.32
CA ILE A 47 -4.97 21.66 -0.34
C ILE A 47 -3.44 21.53 -0.40
N PRO A 48 -2.66 22.53 0.02
CA PRO A 48 -1.21 22.41 0.12
C PRO A 48 -0.77 21.27 1.06
N ASP A 49 0.38 20.65 0.79
CA ASP A 49 1.04 19.74 1.72
C ASP A 49 1.65 20.47 2.92
N VAL A 50 2.25 19.72 3.85
CA VAL A 50 2.87 20.27 5.08
C VAL A 50 4.06 21.20 4.79
N ARG A 51 4.58 21.22 3.56
CA ARG A 51 5.64 22.13 3.09
C ARG A 51 5.10 23.28 2.25
N GLY A 52 3.78 23.38 2.10
CA GLY A 52 3.11 24.40 1.30
C GLY A 52 3.05 24.10 -0.20
N ASN A 53 3.43 22.89 -0.65
CA ASN A 53 3.34 22.53 -2.07
C ASN A 53 1.91 22.13 -2.42
N GLN A 54 1.37 22.69 -3.48
CA GLN A 54 0.08 22.31 -4.03
C GLN A 54 0.24 21.96 -5.51
N LEU A 55 0.39 20.67 -5.81
CA LEU A 55 0.48 20.17 -7.18
C LEU A 55 -0.92 20.21 -7.81
N MET A 56 -1.04 20.79 -9.01
CA MET A 56 -2.32 20.99 -9.69
C MET A 56 -2.31 20.23 -11.02
N ASP A 57 -3.09 19.16 -11.11
CA ASP A 57 -3.25 18.29 -12.29
C ASP A 57 -1.94 17.89 -12.99
N GLN A 58 -0.93 17.44 -12.23
CA GLN A 58 0.38 17.04 -12.75
C GLN A 58 0.51 15.51 -12.85
N CYS A 59 1.22 15.02 -13.87
CA CYS A 59 1.66 13.61 -13.89
C CYS A 59 2.71 13.37 -12.80
N ILE A 60 2.59 12.24 -12.09
CA ILE A 60 3.57 11.83 -11.08
C ILE A 60 4.84 11.29 -11.76
N ASN A 61 4.67 10.56 -12.85
CA ASN A 61 5.70 10.11 -13.77
C ASN A 61 5.44 10.76 -15.14
N GLY A 62 6.37 11.59 -15.59
CA GLY A 62 6.28 12.31 -16.86
C GLY A 62 6.56 11.44 -18.10
N GLU A 63 7.04 10.22 -17.92
CA GLU A 63 7.35 9.29 -19.02
C GLU A 63 6.10 8.56 -19.55
N CYS A 64 4.99 8.58 -18.79
CA CYS A 64 3.73 7.97 -19.16
C CYS A 64 2.57 8.98 -19.15
N GLY A 65 1.50 8.66 -19.85
CA GLY A 65 0.31 9.51 -19.93
C GLY A 65 -0.39 9.68 -18.57
N ARG A 66 -1.19 10.74 -18.44
CA ARG A 66 -1.98 11.02 -17.22
C ARG A 66 -2.94 9.90 -16.85
N ASP A 67 -3.55 9.27 -17.85
CA ASP A 67 -4.51 8.17 -17.64
C ASP A 67 -3.82 6.84 -17.31
N PHE A 68 -2.49 6.83 -17.21
CA PHE A 68 -1.75 5.67 -16.73
C PHE A 68 -2.01 5.44 -15.25
N PHE A 69 -2.06 4.18 -14.86
CA PHE A 69 -2.19 3.77 -13.48
C PHE A 69 -1.48 2.44 -13.24
N HIS A 70 -1.13 2.22 -11.98
CA HIS A 70 -0.68 0.93 -11.51
C HIS A 70 -1.82 0.20 -10.82
N GLU A 71 -2.11 -1.00 -11.29
CA GLU A 71 -2.95 -1.94 -10.57
C GLU A 71 -2.12 -2.73 -9.54
N HIS A 72 -2.73 -3.00 -8.41
CA HIS A 72 -2.26 -4.01 -7.48
C HIS A 72 -2.42 -5.41 -8.11
N LYS A 73 -1.32 -6.16 -8.20
CA LYS A 73 -1.31 -7.49 -8.86
C LYS A 73 -0.84 -8.64 -7.96
N PHE A 74 -0.46 -8.35 -6.73
CA PHE A 74 0.14 -9.36 -5.86
C PHE A 74 -0.86 -10.40 -5.41
N CYS A 75 -1.92 -9.95 -4.76
CA CYS A 75 -2.89 -10.84 -4.15
C CYS A 75 -4.29 -10.36 -4.46
N ASP A 76 -5.22 -11.31 -4.37
CA ASP A 76 -6.63 -11.01 -4.35
C ASP A 76 -6.95 -10.19 -3.08
N LEU A 77 -7.11 -8.88 -3.24
CA LEU A 77 -7.40 -7.96 -2.15
C LEU A 77 -8.76 -8.23 -1.50
N ASP A 78 -9.71 -8.74 -2.28
CA ASP A 78 -11.02 -9.13 -1.74
C ASP A 78 -10.83 -10.33 -0.79
N ARG A 79 -10.08 -11.34 -1.22
CA ARG A 79 -9.71 -12.48 -0.36
C ARG A 79 -8.83 -12.07 0.84
N LEU A 80 -7.89 -11.14 0.66
CA LEU A 80 -7.05 -10.64 1.76
C LEU A 80 -7.90 -9.94 2.81
N SER A 81 -8.82 -9.06 2.38
CA SER A 81 -9.72 -8.35 3.28
C SER A 81 -10.58 -9.31 4.11
N GLN A 82 -11.16 -10.32 3.47
CA GLN A 82 -11.94 -11.36 4.13
C GLN A 82 -11.11 -12.13 5.17
N LYS A 83 -9.88 -12.55 4.82
CA LYS A 83 -9.01 -13.28 5.75
C LYS A 83 -8.66 -12.45 6.99
N VAL A 84 -8.37 -11.17 6.80
CA VAL A 84 -8.06 -10.26 7.91
C VAL A 84 -9.28 -10.12 8.83
N GLU A 85 -10.45 -9.84 8.28
CA GLU A 85 -11.69 -9.74 9.08
C GLU A 85 -12.00 -11.03 9.82
N GLU A 86 -11.99 -12.19 9.14
CA GLU A 86 -12.29 -13.49 9.75
C GLU A 86 -11.33 -13.81 10.91
N SER A 87 -10.06 -13.45 10.78
CA SER A 87 -9.05 -13.67 11.81
C SER A 87 -9.25 -12.75 13.02
N LEU A 88 -9.59 -11.47 12.78
CA LEU A 88 -9.88 -10.51 13.84
C LEU A 88 -11.16 -10.87 14.59
N VAL A 89 -12.24 -11.22 13.89
CA VAL A 89 -13.52 -11.65 14.48
C VAL A 89 -13.35 -12.90 15.36
N LYS A 90 -12.46 -13.82 14.98
CA LYS A 90 -12.19 -15.04 15.78
C LYS A 90 -11.50 -14.75 17.12
N ARG A 91 -10.79 -13.63 17.26
CA ARG A 91 -9.93 -13.35 18.41
C ARG A 91 -10.35 -12.11 19.21
N THR A 92 -11.27 -11.29 18.67
CA THR A 92 -11.68 -10.00 19.22
C THR A 92 -13.16 -9.73 18.93
N GLU A 93 -13.73 -8.66 19.47
CA GLU A 93 -15.10 -8.20 19.15
C GLU A 93 -15.16 -7.37 17.85
N TRP A 94 -14.32 -7.69 16.86
CA TRP A 94 -14.15 -6.94 15.63
C TRP A 94 -15.46 -6.76 14.85
N LYS A 95 -15.79 -5.51 14.51
CA LYS A 95 -16.98 -5.14 13.71
C LYS A 95 -16.69 -4.10 12.62
N ILE A 96 -15.42 -3.80 12.39
CA ILE A 96 -15.00 -2.75 11.45
C ILE A 96 -14.73 -3.39 10.10
N GLY A 97 -15.25 -2.80 9.02
CA GLY A 97 -15.05 -3.35 7.69
C GLY A 97 -13.62 -3.17 7.18
N VAL A 98 -13.14 -4.13 6.39
CA VAL A 98 -11.93 -4.06 5.56
C VAL A 98 -12.37 -4.32 4.13
N LYS A 99 -12.11 -3.39 3.21
CA LYS A 99 -12.62 -3.50 1.84
C LYS A 99 -11.55 -3.15 0.82
N LYS A 100 -11.62 -3.75 -0.36
CA LYS A 100 -10.88 -3.27 -1.53
C LYS A 100 -11.43 -1.91 -1.96
N SER A 101 -10.54 -1.00 -2.33
CA SER A 101 -10.84 0.32 -2.88
C SER A 101 -10.12 0.51 -4.22
N PHE A 102 -10.74 1.24 -5.14
CA PHE A 102 -10.19 1.55 -6.45
C PHE A 102 -9.71 3.01 -6.56
N ASP A 103 -9.72 3.75 -5.44
CA ASP A 103 -9.42 5.17 -5.44
C ASP A 103 -8.64 5.60 -4.20
N ALA A 104 -7.31 5.68 -4.35
CA ALA A 104 -6.42 6.27 -3.34
C ALA A 104 -6.50 7.82 -3.30
N GLY A 105 -7.44 8.43 -4.04
CA GLY A 105 -7.57 9.86 -4.24
C GLY A 105 -6.55 10.40 -5.24
N LYS A 106 -6.26 11.70 -5.15
CA LYS A 106 -5.25 12.38 -5.98
C LYS A 106 -4.23 13.20 -5.16
N TYR A 107 -4.31 13.09 -3.83
CA TYR A 107 -3.45 13.78 -2.90
C TYR A 107 -2.20 12.95 -2.56
N ILE A 108 -1.58 13.22 -1.41
CA ILE A 108 -0.31 12.61 -1.01
C ILE A 108 -0.39 11.08 -0.86
N CYS A 109 -1.57 10.54 -0.53
CA CYS A 109 -1.79 9.10 -0.44
C CYS A 109 -1.58 8.41 -1.79
N ASN A 110 -2.29 8.87 -2.83
CA ASN A 110 -2.10 8.39 -4.21
C ASN A 110 -0.68 8.64 -4.70
N PHE A 111 -0.11 9.82 -4.43
CA PHE A 111 1.27 10.14 -4.81
C PHE A 111 2.27 9.12 -4.26
N THR A 112 2.21 8.86 -2.95
CA THR A 112 3.07 7.90 -2.27
C THR A 112 2.83 6.48 -2.78
N TYR A 113 1.57 6.09 -3.01
CA TYR A 113 1.26 4.77 -3.53
C TYR A 113 1.85 4.56 -4.92
N PHE A 114 1.66 5.53 -5.81
CA PHE A 114 2.20 5.48 -7.17
C PHE A 114 3.73 5.38 -7.16
N LYS A 115 4.42 6.21 -6.36
CA LYS A 115 5.88 6.15 -6.22
C LYS A 115 6.38 4.84 -5.61
N SER A 116 5.63 4.24 -4.68
CA SER A 116 5.97 2.92 -4.12
C SER A 116 5.87 1.84 -5.20
N GLN A 117 4.84 1.90 -6.04
CA GLN A 117 4.65 0.99 -7.17
C GLN A 117 5.77 1.12 -8.23
N GLU A 118 6.22 2.34 -8.52
CA GLU A 118 7.39 2.59 -9.39
C GLU A 118 8.68 2.05 -8.76
N THR A 119 8.87 2.27 -7.46
CA THR A 119 10.03 1.73 -6.73
C THR A 119 10.08 0.21 -6.83
N CYS A 120 8.95 -0.49 -6.66
CA CYS A 120 8.89 -1.94 -6.82
C CYS A 120 9.24 -2.39 -8.23
N ARG A 121 8.76 -1.70 -9.27
CA ARG A 121 9.09 -2.00 -10.67
C ARG A 121 10.56 -1.79 -10.98
N GLN A 122 11.14 -0.70 -10.48
CA GLN A 122 12.56 -0.43 -10.62
C GLN A 122 13.39 -1.56 -10.03
N VAL A 123 13.06 -2.01 -8.80
CA VAL A 123 13.73 -3.16 -8.18
C VAL A 123 13.59 -4.41 -9.04
N LEU A 124 12.40 -4.74 -9.55
CA LEU A 124 12.22 -5.90 -10.43
C LEU A 124 13.06 -5.81 -11.72
N SER A 125 13.27 -4.60 -12.25
CA SER A 125 14.11 -4.38 -13.43
C SER A 125 15.61 -4.54 -13.15
N GLU A 126 16.06 -4.12 -11.96
CA GLU A 126 17.47 -4.20 -11.55
C GLU A 126 17.85 -5.61 -11.07
N TYR A 127 16.88 -6.41 -10.63
CA TYR A 127 17.06 -7.74 -10.06
C TYR A 127 16.25 -8.80 -10.83
N PRO A 128 16.70 -9.24 -12.02
CA PRO A 128 15.93 -10.14 -12.92
C PRO A 128 15.65 -11.54 -12.35
N GLY A 129 16.26 -11.91 -11.22
CA GLY A 129 15.92 -13.14 -10.49
C GLY A 129 14.66 -13.04 -9.63
N MET A 130 14.15 -11.83 -9.42
CA MET A 130 12.95 -11.56 -8.64
C MET A 130 11.71 -11.53 -9.52
N LYS A 131 10.60 -12.01 -8.99
CA LYS A 131 9.29 -12.03 -9.63
C LYS A 131 8.42 -10.91 -9.04
N GLU A 132 7.35 -10.55 -9.74
CA GLU A 132 6.34 -9.59 -9.22
C GLU A 132 5.82 -9.97 -7.82
N ASN A 133 5.88 -11.25 -7.47
CA ASN A 133 5.48 -11.75 -6.15
C ASN A 133 6.52 -11.57 -5.03
N ASP A 134 7.71 -11.06 -5.35
CA ASP A 134 8.83 -10.93 -4.42
C ASP A 134 9.04 -9.47 -3.97
N VAL A 135 8.54 -8.46 -4.70
CA VAL A 135 8.70 -7.03 -4.39
C VAL A 135 7.44 -6.24 -4.68
N GLN A 136 6.85 -5.63 -3.65
CA GLN A 136 5.46 -5.16 -3.72
C GLN A 136 5.18 -3.91 -2.93
N ALA A 137 4.11 -3.22 -3.32
CA ALA A 137 3.54 -2.11 -2.58
C ALA A 137 2.04 -2.32 -2.37
N LEU A 138 1.58 -2.02 -1.16
CA LEU A 138 0.17 -1.91 -0.79
C LEU A 138 -0.03 -0.55 -0.10
N PHE A 139 -1.11 0.14 -0.45
CA PHE A 139 -1.57 1.31 0.28
C PHE A 139 -2.86 0.97 1.01
N VAL A 140 -2.95 1.41 2.26
CA VAL A 140 -4.09 1.18 3.12
C VAL A 140 -4.59 2.51 3.65
N HIS A 141 -5.81 2.88 3.28
CA HIS A 141 -6.50 3.97 3.96
C HIS A 141 -7.10 3.46 5.27
N VAL A 142 -6.80 4.18 6.35
CA VAL A 142 -7.33 3.95 7.68
C VAL A 142 -8.26 5.10 8.06
N PRO A 143 -9.34 4.85 8.82
CA PRO A 143 -10.12 5.91 9.45
C PRO A 143 -9.26 6.78 10.38
N ASP A 144 -9.74 7.96 10.74
CA ASP A 144 -9.10 8.71 11.83
C ASP A 144 -9.36 8.03 13.19
N PHE A 145 -8.60 8.44 14.21
CA PHE A 145 -8.71 7.85 15.55
C PHE A 145 -10.00 8.18 16.29
N SER A 146 -10.78 9.17 15.83
CA SER A 146 -12.11 9.44 16.38
C SER A 146 -13.15 8.45 15.87
N SER A 147 -12.95 7.93 14.66
CA SER A 147 -13.80 6.91 14.03
C SER A 147 -13.42 5.49 14.45
N VAL A 148 -12.13 5.15 14.39
CA VAL A 148 -11.60 3.85 14.80
C VAL A 148 -10.38 4.04 15.69
N GLY A 149 -10.48 3.58 16.93
CA GLY A 149 -9.44 3.78 17.95
C GLY A 149 -8.08 3.18 17.56
N SER A 150 -7.01 3.74 18.13
CA SER A 150 -5.64 3.33 17.82
C SER A 150 -5.34 1.85 18.13
N GLU A 151 -6.03 1.26 19.11
CA GLU A 151 -5.88 -0.16 19.42
C GLU A 151 -6.43 -1.05 18.30
N ASP A 152 -7.63 -0.76 17.80
CA ASP A 152 -8.21 -1.50 16.69
C ASP A 152 -7.38 -1.33 15.40
N GLN A 153 -6.89 -0.12 15.13
CA GLN A 153 -5.98 0.11 13.99
C GLN A 153 -4.66 -0.66 14.13
N ARG A 154 -4.14 -0.80 15.35
CA ARG A 154 -2.94 -1.61 15.65
C ARG A 154 -3.23 -3.09 15.41
N GLU A 155 -4.33 -3.63 15.92
CA GLU A 155 -4.71 -5.03 15.71
C GLU A 155 -4.92 -5.35 14.22
N PHE A 156 -5.57 -4.44 13.49
CA PHE A 156 -5.70 -4.54 12.04
C PHE A 156 -4.33 -4.57 11.34
N ALA A 157 -3.43 -3.64 11.67
CA ALA A 157 -2.11 -3.60 11.04
C ALA A 157 -1.30 -4.88 11.30
N LEU A 158 -1.33 -5.39 12.54
CA LEU A 158 -0.68 -6.66 12.90
C LEU A 158 -1.27 -7.83 12.12
N GLU A 159 -2.59 -7.90 12.00
CA GLU A 159 -3.23 -8.98 11.26
C GLU A 159 -2.98 -8.91 9.76
N LEU A 160 -3.04 -7.71 9.17
CA LEU A 160 -2.71 -7.50 7.77
C LEU A 160 -1.27 -7.97 7.47
N MET A 161 -0.31 -7.60 8.31
CA MET A 161 1.09 -8.05 8.15
C MET A 161 1.22 -9.58 8.26
N LYS A 162 0.50 -10.23 9.17
CA LYS A 162 0.47 -11.69 9.29
C LYS A 162 -0.07 -12.35 8.02
N GLN A 163 -1.18 -11.84 7.47
CA GLN A 163 -1.79 -12.39 6.25
C GLN A 163 -0.94 -12.16 4.99
N LEU A 164 -0.15 -11.09 4.95
CA LEU A 164 0.78 -10.81 3.85
C LEU A 164 2.08 -11.62 3.93
N GLY A 165 2.51 -11.98 5.14
CA GLY A 165 3.71 -12.79 5.40
C GLY A 165 3.49 -14.30 5.37
N ALA A 166 2.23 -14.76 5.38
CA ALA A 166 1.84 -16.18 5.29
C ALA A 166 1.79 -16.69 3.84
#